data_AF-A0A7W6KAN7-F1
#
_entry.id   AF-A0A7W6KAN7-F1
#
_cell.length_a   1.000
_cell.length_b   1.000
_cell.length_c   1.000
_cell.angle_alpha   90.00
_cell.angle_beta   90.00
_cell.angle_gamma   90.00
#
_symmetry.space_group_name_H-M   'P 1'
#
loop_
_entity.id
_entity.type
_entity.pdbx_description
1 polymer ?
#
loop_
_entity_poly.entity_id
_entity_poly.type
_entity_poly.pdbx_seq_one_letter_code
_entity_poly.pdbx_strand_id
1 'polypeptide(L)'
;MNKLLKIFRYAGFSLIFIALVSVTDHLIDAVSNYNAGRLSINLIEKNAVQQIKTFGEAKFVNSHLGVYSFKPTLKQAIILSGKGLDSVGAHAAFYLIMGSTIIFIAYTKPKWLENLTENRLWQLVGAGAILFFTLKFLCFFLIKQYIEELTNKAFNYQPMNRENINLGVVSLIALISLIYELLSYSRKLKQENDLTI
;
A
#
# COMPACT_ATOMS: atom_id res chain seq x y z
N MET A 1 -31.85 -3.38 -12.20
CA MET A 1 -30.37 -3.24 -12.11
C MET A 1 -29.83 -4.29 -11.17
N ASN A 2 -28.96 -5.17 -11.66
CA ASN A 2 -28.48 -6.35 -10.93
C ASN A 2 -27.82 -5.95 -9.58
N LYS A 3 -28.21 -6.58 -8.46
CA LYS A 3 -27.68 -6.25 -7.11
C LYS A 3 -26.16 -6.34 -7.08
N LEU A 4 -25.58 -7.29 -7.82
CA LEU A 4 -24.14 -7.47 -7.98
C LEU A 4 -23.45 -6.21 -8.54
N LEU A 5 -23.99 -5.63 -9.63
CA LEU A 5 -23.41 -4.44 -10.26
C LEU A 5 -23.42 -3.22 -9.34
N LYS A 6 -24.47 -3.08 -8.50
CA LYS A 6 -24.51 -2.03 -7.46
C LYS A 6 -23.37 -2.21 -6.46
N ILE A 7 -23.14 -3.43 -5.98
CA ILE A 7 -22.07 -3.73 -5.02
C ILE A 7 -20.70 -3.40 -5.62
N PHE A 8 -20.41 -3.81 -6.86
CA PHE A 8 -19.14 -3.48 -7.51
C PHE A 8 -18.95 -1.97 -7.68
N ARG A 9 -19.99 -1.23 -8.08
CA ARG A 9 -19.91 0.24 -8.19
C ARG A 9 -19.61 0.89 -6.84
N TYR A 10 -20.32 0.51 -5.77
CA TYR A 10 -20.06 1.04 -4.44
C TYR A 10 -18.66 0.70 -3.95
N ALA A 11 -18.20 -0.54 -4.14
CA ALA A 11 -16.84 -0.93 -3.80
C ALA A 11 -15.81 -0.08 -4.54
N GLY A 12 -15.99 0.13 -5.85
CA GLY A 12 -15.10 0.99 -6.63
C GLY A 12 -15.09 2.45 -6.17
N PHE A 13 -16.26 3.03 -5.87
CA PHE A 13 -16.34 4.39 -5.34
C PHE A 13 -15.72 4.51 -3.95
N SER A 14 -15.93 3.53 -3.07
CA SER A 14 -15.32 3.49 -1.74
C SER A 14 -13.80 3.45 -1.82
N LEU A 15 -13.23 2.66 -2.74
CA LEU A 15 -11.78 2.62 -2.93
C LEU A 15 -11.22 3.97 -3.37
N ILE A 16 -11.88 4.64 -4.33
CA ILE A 16 -11.48 5.99 -4.75
C ILE A 16 -11.59 6.98 -3.58
N PHE A 17 -12.68 6.93 -2.83
CA PHE A 17 -12.89 7.81 -1.69
C PHE A 17 -11.81 7.63 -0.62
N ILE A 18 -11.49 6.38 -0.26
CA ILE A 18 -10.40 6.05 0.68
C ILE A 18 -9.06 6.62 0.18
N ALA A 19 -8.78 6.50 -1.13
CA ALA A 19 -7.57 7.05 -1.71
C ALA A 19 -7.51 8.58 -1.60
N LEU A 20 -8.62 9.28 -1.89
CA LEU A 20 -8.71 10.73 -1.79
C LEU A 20 -8.53 11.23 -0.35
N VAL A 21 -9.16 10.58 0.61
CA VAL A 21 -9.01 10.90 2.04
C VAL A 21 -7.55 10.71 2.47
N SER A 22 -6.95 9.58 2.10
CA SER A 22 -5.55 9.27 2.42
C SER A 22 -4.56 10.27 1.81
N VAL A 23 -4.78 10.68 0.56
CA VAL A 23 -3.96 11.73 -0.08
C VAL A 23 -4.16 13.07 0.62
N THR A 24 -5.39 13.41 0.99
CA THR A 24 -5.69 14.69 1.66
C THR A 24 -5.03 14.77 3.04
N ASP A 25 -5.14 13.70 3.84
CA ASP A 25 -4.50 13.59 5.16
C ASP A 25 -2.98 13.77 5.05
N HIS A 26 -2.37 13.08 4.09
CA HIS A 26 -0.94 13.22 3.80
C HIS A 26 -0.52 14.62 3.35
N LEU A 27 -1.35 15.30 2.54
CA LEU A 27 -1.08 16.67 2.13
C LEU A 27 -1.17 17.65 3.30
N ILE A 28 -2.11 17.45 4.24
CA ILE A 28 -2.21 18.24 5.46
C ILE A 28 -0.93 18.10 6.29
N ASP A 29 -0.47 16.86 6.50
CA ASP A 29 0.79 16.59 7.21
C ASP A 29 2.00 17.23 6.50
N ALA A 30 2.06 17.13 5.18
CA ALA A 30 3.12 17.72 4.38
C ALA A 30 3.18 19.24 4.52
N VAL A 31 2.02 19.92 4.45
CA VAL A 31 1.94 21.37 4.62
C VAL A 31 2.29 21.77 6.05
N SER A 32 1.85 20.99 7.04
CA SER A 32 2.19 21.21 8.45
C SER A 32 3.72 21.15 8.69
N ASN A 33 4.39 20.09 8.21
CA ASN A 33 5.85 19.95 8.33
C ASN A 33 6.63 21.01 7.56
N TYR A 34 6.12 21.42 6.39
CA TYR A 34 6.70 22.53 5.63
C TYR A 34 6.64 23.85 6.41
N ASN A 35 5.47 24.18 6.97
CA ASN A 35 5.27 25.40 7.76
C ASN A 35 6.04 25.38 9.08
N ALA A 36 6.19 24.21 9.70
CA ALA A 36 7.05 24.03 10.87
C ALA A 36 8.55 24.19 10.56
N GLY A 37 8.93 24.18 9.28
CA GLY A 37 10.31 24.38 8.82
C GLY A 37 11.26 23.24 9.21
N ARG A 38 10.73 22.09 9.62
CA ARG A 38 11.52 20.93 10.06
C ARG A 38 10.84 19.63 9.63
N LEU A 39 11.62 18.78 8.96
CA LEU A 39 11.27 17.40 8.66
C LEU A 39 12.38 16.49 9.16
N SER A 40 12.00 15.38 9.79
CA SER A 40 12.93 14.41 10.38
C SER A 40 12.68 13.03 9.80
N ILE A 41 13.74 12.37 9.29
CA ILE A 41 13.68 11.04 8.67
C ILE A 41 14.75 10.12 9.27
N ASN A 42 14.41 8.85 9.46
CA ASN A 42 15.35 7.84 9.95
C ASN A 42 16.22 7.32 8.81
N LEU A 43 17.54 7.38 8.98
CA LEU A 43 18.52 6.99 7.98
C LEU A 43 19.64 6.14 8.59
N ILE A 44 20.31 5.36 7.75
CA ILE A 44 21.49 4.56 8.12
C ILE A 44 22.69 5.04 7.32
N GLU A 45 23.82 5.27 7.97
CA GLU A 45 25.05 5.66 7.28
C GLU A 45 25.61 4.52 6.40
N LYS A 46 25.93 4.82 5.13
CA LYS A 46 26.25 3.79 4.12
C LYS A 46 27.65 3.18 4.28
N ASN A 47 28.59 3.92 4.89
CA ASN A 47 30.01 3.55 5.03
C ASN A 47 30.57 3.78 6.44
N ALA A 48 29.71 3.71 7.45
CA ALA A 48 30.13 3.82 8.84
C ALA A 48 31.16 2.75 9.22
N VAL A 49 32.22 3.14 9.93
CA VAL A 49 33.16 2.19 10.52
C VAL A 49 32.43 1.36 11.58
N GLN A 50 32.20 0.09 11.30
CA GLN A 50 31.47 -0.80 12.20
C GLN A 50 32.26 -1.03 13.48
N GLN A 51 31.75 -0.49 14.59
CA GLN A 51 32.27 -0.82 15.91
C GLN A 51 31.70 -2.16 16.35
N ILE A 52 32.55 -3.17 16.45
CA ILE A 52 32.20 -4.50 16.95
C ILE A 52 32.59 -4.58 18.41
N LYS A 53 31.61 -4.80 19.29
CA LYS A 53 31.84 -5.11 20.70
C LYS A 53 31.54 -6.59 20.92
N THR A 54 32.50 -7.32 21.47
CA THR A 54 32.34 -8.74 21.77
C THR A 54 31.94 -8.90 23.24
N PHE A 55 30.88 -9.65 23.48
CA PHE A 55 30.38 -10.00 24.82
C PHE A 55 30.27 -11.52 24.91
N GLY A 56 31.30 -12.17 25.46
CA GLY A 56 31.41 -13.64 25.41
C GLY A 56 31.51 -14.14 23.96
N GLU A 57 30.63 -15.05 23.57
CA GLU A 57 30.53 -15.57 22.18
C GLU A 57 29.69 -14.66 21.25
N ALA A 58 28.98 -13.68 21.80
CA ALA A 58 28.12 -12.79 21.03
C ALA A 58 28.89 -11.58 20.47
N LYS A 59 28.54 -11.15 19.26
CA LYS A 59 29.06 -9.94 18.62
C LYS A 59 27.95 -8.90 18.49
N PHE A 60 28.15 -7.74 19.10
CA PHE A 60 27.33 -6.56 18.87
C PHE A 60 27.96 -5.70 17.78
N VAL A 61 27.19 -5.39 16.73
CA VAL A 61 27.61 -4.52 15.62
C VAL A 61 26.70 -3.30 15.59
N ASN A 62 27.27 -2.09 15.72
CA ASN A 62 26.49 -0.86 15.67
C ASN A 62 25.97 -0.59 14.24
N SER A 63 24.65 -0.41 14.09
CA SER A 63 23.98 -0.16 12.81
C SER A 63 23.96 1.31 12.34
N HIS A 64 24.48 2.26 13.13
CA HIS A 64 24.57 3.69 12.78
C HIS A 64 23.25 4.30 12.28
N LEU A 65 22.14 3.91 12.93
CA LEU A 65 20.83 4.50 12.70
C LEU A 65 20.76 5.89 13.34
N GLY A 66 20.38 6.90 12.56
CA GLY A 66 20.23 8.29 13.01
C GLY A 66 18.99 8.97 12.45
N VAL A 67 18.66 10.13 13.01
CA VAL A 67 17.57 10.99 12.55
C VAL A 67 18.16 12.17 11.77
N TYR A 68 17.93 12.21 10.46
CA TYR A 68 18.30 13.34 9.62
C TYR A 68 17.19 14.39 9.66
N SER A 69 17.49 15.56 10.21
CA SER A 69 16.56 16.68 10.33
C SER A 69 17.00 17.85 9.46
N PHE A 70 16.09 18.37 8.63
CA PHE A 70 16.38 19.48 7.71
C PHE A 70 15.14 20.35 7.49
N LYS A 71 15.34 21.55 6.93
CA LYS A 71 14.25 22.41 6.47
C LYS A 71 13.76 21.92 5.11
N PRO A 72 12.55 21.35 5.00
CA PRO A 72 12.10 20.80 3.73
C PRO A 72 11.64 21.90 2.77
N THR A 73 11.85 21.67 1.48
CA THR A 73 11.04 22.30 0.43
C THR A 73 9.64 21.68 0.44
N LEU A 74 8.64 22.37 -0.14
CA LEU A 74 7.28 21.83 -0.24
C LEU A 74 7.26 20.46 -0.94
N LYS A 75 8.07 20.29 -2.01
CA LYS A 75 8.22 19.01 -2.71
C LYS A 75 8.77 17.92 -1.79
N GLN A 76 9.82 18.20 -1.01
CA GLN A 76 10.37 17.25 -0.03
C GLN A 76 9.35 16.90 1.03
N ALA A 77 8.60 17.88 1.54
CA ALA A 77 7.55 17.64 2.52
C ALA A 77 6.46 16.72 1.96
N ILE A 78 6.01 16.92 0.72
CA ILE A 78 5.03 16.04 0.05
C ILE A 78 5.59 14.63 -0.14
N ILE A 79 6.88 14.47 -0.43
CA ILE A 79 7.46 13.14 -0.68
C ILE A 79 7.70 12.36 0.63
N LEU A 80 8.12 13.05 1.68
CA LEU A 80 8.77 12.44 2.85
C LEU A 80 8.02 12.65 4.18
N SER A 81 6.94 13.42 4.24
CA SER A 81 6.20 13.63 5.49
C SER A 81 5.45 12.39 5.95
N GLY A 82 5.31 12.24 7.28
CA GLY A 82 4.55 11.15 7.89
C GLY A 82 5.13 9.79 7.51
N LYS A 83 4.29 8.92 6.94
CA LYS A 83 4.72 7.60 6.42
C LYS A 83 5.34 7.64 5.02
N GLY A 84 5.52 8.83 4.42
CA GLY A 84 6.11 9.00 3.08
C GLY A 84 5.29 8.41 1.92
N LEU A 85 5.77 8.63 0.69
CA LEU A 85 5.16 8.03 -0.50
C LEU A 85 5.34 6.51 -0.61
N ASP A 86 6.33 5.93 0.08
CA ASP A 86 6.54 4.47 0.13
C ASP A 86 5.39 3.73 0.83
N SER A 87 4.72 4.39 1.78
CA SER A 87 3.50 3.87 2.39
C SER A 87 2.24 4.47 1.75
N VAL A 88 1.97 5.75 1.94
CA VAL A 88 0.68 6.36 1.55
C VAL A 88 0.52 6.37 0.03
N GLY A 89 1.58 6.71 -0.70
CA GLY A 89 1.57 6.79 -2.15
C GLY A 89 1.23 5.45 -2.81
N ALA A 90 1.85 4.35 -2.35
CA ALA A 90 1.58 3.02 -2.88
C ALA A 90 0.12 2.58 -2.65
N HIS A 91 -0.43 2.81 -1.46
CA HIS A 91 -1.82 2.45 -1.15
C HIS A 91 -2.82 3.31 -1.92
N ALA A 92 -2.60 4.62 -1.97
CA ALA A 92 -3.47 5.54 -2.71
C ALA A 92 -3.49 5.20 -4.22
N ALA A 93 -2.32 4.96 -4.82
CA ALA A 93 -2.22 4.55 -6.22
C ALA A 93 -2.95 3.22 -6.47
N PHE A 94 -2.74 2.23 -5.60
CA PHE A 94 -3.43 0.94 -5.72
C PHE A 94 -4.95 1.09 -5.66
N TYR A 95 -5.47 1.83 -4.68
CA TYR A 95 -6.91 2.05 -4.52
C TYR A 95 -7.51 2.85 -5.68
N LEU A 96 -6.81 3.85 -6.22
CA LEU A 96 -7.27 4.59 -7.40
C LEU A 96 -7.33 3.71 -8.64
N ILE A 97 -6.30 2.90 -8.90
CA ILE A 97 -6.26 2.00 -10.06
C ILE A 97 -7.37 0.93 -9.94
N MET A 98 -7.48 0.28 -8.78
CA MET A 98 -8.50 -0.74 -8.54
C MET A 98 -9.90 -0.16 -8.59
N GLY A 99 -10.15 0.94 -7.89
CA GLY A 99 -11.45 1.60 -7.85
C GLY A 99 -11.91 2.06 -9.23
N SER A 100 -11.02 2.69 -9.99
CA SER A 100 -11.30 3.14 -11.36
C SER A 100 -11.56 1.97 -12.30
N THR A 101 -10.78 0.89 -12.21
CA THR A 101 -10.96 -0.32 -13.03
C THR A 101 -12.31 -0.98 -12.74
N ILE A 102 -12.68 -1.11 -11.46
CA ILE A 102 -13.95 -1.69 -11.04
C ILE A 102 -15.12 -0.85 -11.56
N ILE A 103 -15.08 0.48 -11.39
CA ILE A 103 -16.10 1.39 -11.90
C ILE A 103 -16.21 1.28 -13.41
N PHE A 104 -15.07 1.34 -14.12
CA PHE A 104 -15.03 1.25 -15.57
C PHE A 104 -15.71 -0.03 -16.06
N ILE A 105 -15.35 -1.19 -15.51
CA ILE A 105 -15.96 -2.48 -15.87
C ILE A 105 -17.45 -2.50 -15.52
N ALA A 106 -17.85 -1.98 -14.36
CA ALA A 106 -19.25 -1.99 -13.91
C ALA A 106 -20.17 -1.07 -14.73
N TYR A 107 -19.64 -0.07 -15.44
CA TYR A 107 -20.40 0.78 -16.35
C TYR A 107 -20.31 0.31 -17.81
N THR A 108 -19.13 -0.09 -18.29
CA THR A 108 -18.90 -0.38 -19.71
C THR A 108 -19.05 -1.84 -20.08
N LYS A 109 -18.81 -2.76 -19.15
CA LYS A 109 -18.83 -4.21 -19.39
C LYS A 109 -19.59 -4.97 -18.28
N PRO A 110 -20.85 -4.64 -17.99
CA PRO A 110 -21.60 -5.29 -16.90
C PRO A 110 -21.75 -6.80 -17.09
N LYS A 111 -21.91 -7.27 -18.34
CA LYS A 111 -22.01 -8.71 -18.67
C LYS A 111 -20.76 -9.52 -18.26
N TRP A 112 -19.59 -8.89 -18.21
CA TRP A 112 -18.36 -9.54 -17.75
C TRP A 112 -18.40 -9.86 -16.26
N LEU A 113 -19.01 -8.98 -15.45
CA LEU A 113 -19.18 -9.19 -14.01
C LEU A 113 -20.25 -10.24 -13.72
N GLU A 114 -21.31 -10.28 -14.54
CA GLU A 114 -22.39 -11.26 -14.38
C GLU A 114 -21.93 -12.69 -14.71
N ASN A 115 -21.04 -12.84 -15.69
CA ASN A 115 -20.48 -14.12 -16.12
C ASN A 115 -19.12 -14.46 -15.47
N LEU A 116 -18.78 -13.81 -14.36
CA LEU A 116 -17.49 -14.00 -13.72
C LEU A 116 -17.42 -15.40 -13.10
N THR A 117 -16.47 -16.25 -13.49
CA THR A 117 -16.29 -17.57 -12.85
C THR A 117 -15.39 -17.46 -11.62
N GLU A 118 -15.41 -18.46 -10.74
CA GLU A 118 -14.57 -18.50 -9.52
C GLU A 118 -13.08 -18.46 -9.86
N ASN A 119 -12.63 -19.28 -10.83
CA ASN A 119 -11.25 -19.26 -11.32
C ASN A 119 -10.84 -17.89 -11.85
N ARG A 120 -11.72 -17.21 -12.58
CA ARG A 120 -11.42 -15.90 -13.17
C ARG A 120 -11.39 -14.81 -12.10
N LEU A 121 -12.23 -14.91 -11.07
CA LEU A 121 -12.13 -14.06 -9.89
C LEU A 121 -10.78 -14.21 -9.19
N TRP A 122 -10.32 -15.44 -8.98
CA TRP A 122 -9.01 -15.71 -8.37
C TRP A 122 -7.85 -15.14 -9.18
N GLN A 123 -7.89 -15.26 -10.50
CA GLN A 123 -6.91 -14.62 -11.37
C GLN A 123 -6.89 -13.09 -11.19
N LEU A 124 -8.06 -12.46 -11.05
CA LEU A 124 -8.17 -11.01 -10.82
C LEU A 124 -7.67 -10.61 -9.42
N VAL A 125 -7.98 -11.39 -8.38
CA VAL A 125 -7.47 -11.18 -7.03
C VAL A 125 -5.95 -11.33 -7.00
N GLY A 126 -5.41 -12.37 -7.63
CA GLY A 126 -3.97 -12.58 -7.77
C GLY A 126 -3.28 -11.44 -8.52
N ALA A 127 -3.86 -10.98 -9.63
CA ALA A 127 -3.38 -9.80 -10.36
C ALA A 127 -3.42 -8.54 -9.49
N GLY A 128 -4.46 -8.36 -8.66
CA GLY A 128 -4.56 -7.28 -7.69
C GLY A 128 -3.46 -7.36 -6.62
N ALA A 129 -3.18 -8.54 -6.08
CA ALA A 129 -2.10 -8.74 -5.12
C ALA A 129 -0.73 -8.43 -5.73
N ILE A 130 -0.46 -8.92 -6.94
CA ILE A 130 0.77 -8.60 -7.68
C ILE A 130 0.89 -7.08 -7.88
N LEU A 131 -0.17 -6.43 -8.35
CA LEU A 131 -0.20 -4.97 -8.53
C LEU A 131 0.14 -4.22 -7.23
N PHE A 132 -0.45 -4.62 -6.10
CA PHE A 132 -0.18 -4.02 -4.80
C PHE A 132 1.31 -4.11 -4.42
N PHE A 133 1.90 -5.30 -4.54
CA PHE A 133 3.33 -5.48 -4.25
C PHE A 133 4.21 -4.72 -5.23
N THR A 134 3.89 -4.74 -6.53
CA THR A 134 4.64 -3.99 -7.55
C THR A 134 4.67 -2.50 -7.22
N LEU A 135 3.53 -1.91 -6.87
CA LEU A 135 3.45 -0.50 -6.47
C LEU A 135 4.24 -0.22 -5.19
N LYS A 136 4.12 -1.09 -4.18
CA LYS A 136 4.84 -0.97 -2.91
C LYS A 136 6.36 -1.01 -3.13
N PHE A 137 6.86 -1.98 -3.90
CA PHE A 137 8.28 -2.08 -4.22
C PHE A 137 8.76 -0.89 -5.06
N LEU A 138 7.99 -0.49 -6.07
CA LEU A 138 8.32 0.67 -6.89
C LEU A 138 8.47 1.93 -6.05
N CYS A 139 7.47 2.25 -5.20
CA CYS A 139 7.53 3.41 -4.31
C CYS A 139 8.71 3.33 -3.33
N PHE A 140 8.98 2.14 -2.77
CA PHE A 140 10.15 1.92 -1.91
C PHE A 140 11.47 2.21 -2.64
N PHE A 141 11.67 1.69 -3.85
CA PHE A 141 12.88 1.93 -4.63
C PHE A 141 13.03 3.42 -5.00
N LEU A 142 11.94 4.07 -5.39
CA LEU A 142 11.94 5.50 -5.71
C LEU A 142 12.30 6.36 -4.50
N ILE A 143 11.72 6.09 -3.32
CA ILE A 143 12.07 6.80 -2.09
C ILE A 143 13.51 6.54 -1.67
N LYS A 144 13.97 5.29 -1.76
CA LYS A 144 15.35 4.93 -1.46
C LYS A 144 16.32 5.73 -2.34
N GLN A 145 16.11 5.72 -3.65
CA GLN A 145 16.93 6.49 -4.59
C GLN A 145 16.86 7.99 -4.29
N TYR A 146 15.65 8.51 -4.05
CA TYR A 146 15.45 9.93 -3.74
C TYR A 146 16.23 10.37 -2.50
N ILE A 147 16.24 9.56 -1.44
CA ILE A 147 16.98 9.84 -0.20
C ILE A 147 18.49 9.70 -0.39
N GLU A 148 18.94 8.69 -1.14
CA GLU A 148 20.35 8.56 -1.50
C GLU A 148 20.82 9.81 -2.27
N GLU A 149 20.04 10.30 -3.23
CA GLU A 149 20.37 11.53 -3.96
C GLU A 149 20.31 12.78 -3.06
N LEU A 150 19.26 12.91 -2.24
CA LEU A 150 19.08 14.03 -1.30
C LEU A 150 20.26 14.17 -0.33
N THR A 151 20.85 13.04 0.06
CA THR A 151 21.95 12.99 1.03
C THR A 151 23.34 12.84 0.41
N ASN A 152 23.48 13.05 -0.91
CA ASN A 152 24.75 12.86 -1.63
C ASN A 152 25.37 11.46 -1.41
N LYS A 153 24.52 10.43 -1.32
CA LYS A 153 24.85 9.02 -1.11
C LYS A 153 25.50 8.70 0.24
N ALA A 154 25.48 9.63 1.20
CA ALA A 154 26.01 9.41 2.54
C ALA A 154 25.15 8.43 3.35
N PHE A 155 23.83 8.43 3.11
CA PHE A 155 22.89 7.65 3.90
C PHE A 155 21.99 6.76 3.03
N ASN A 156 21.62 5.61 3.59
CA ASN A 156 20.58 4.72 3.09
C ASN A 156 19.25 5.04 3.79
N TYR A 157 18.16 4.95 3.04
CA TYR A 157 16.82 5.02 3.60
C TYR A 157 16.53 3.83 4.51
N GLN A 158 16.06 4.10 5.72
CA GLN A 158 15.52 3.10 6.63
C GLN A 158 14.04 3.38 6.87
N PRO A 159 13.12 2.57 6.32
CA PRO A 159 11.69 2.78 6.54
C PRO A 159 11.37 2.68 8.04
N MET A 160 10.63 3.68 8.55
CA MET A 160 10.29 3.83 9.97
C MET A 160 9.44 2.66 10.50
N ASN A 161 8.66 2.04 9.62
CA ASN A 161 7.84 0.90 9.94
C ASN A 161 8.40 -0.35 9.26
N ARG A 162 9.14 -1.17 10.00
CA ARG A 162 9.05 -2.64 9.82
C ARG A 162 7.66 -3.08 10.30
N GLU A 163 6.59 -2.54 9.73
CA GLU A 163 5.28 -3.18 9.84
C GLU A 163 5.51 -4.59 9.30
N ASN A 164 5.28 -5.60 10.15
CA ASN A 164 5.46 -7.02 9.85
C ASN A 164 4.77 -7.31 8.51
N ILE A 165 5.53 -7.28 7.42
CA ILE A 165 5.02 -7.55 6.07
C ILE A 165 4.29 -8.90 6.10
N ASN A 166 4.80 -9.83 6.89
CA ASN A 166 4.18 -11.13 7.16
C ASN A 166 2.76 -11.03 7.74
N LEU A 167 2.49 -10.15 8.70
CA LEU A 167 1.14 -10.00 9.28
C LEU A 167 0.18 -9.35 8.28
N GLY A 168 0.61 -8.30 7.58
CA GLY A 168 -0.23 -7.64 6.56
C GLY A 168 -0.59 -8.59 5.41
N VAL A 169 0.34 -9.45 5.01
CA VAL A 169 0.10 -10.47 3.97
C VAL A 169 -0.82 -11.59 4.48
N VAL A 170 -0.63 -12.06 5.71
CA VAL A 170 -1.53 -13.05 6.33
C VAL A 170 -2.94 -12.49 6.48
N SER A 171 -3.10 -11.23 6.90
CA SER A 171 -4.40 -10.56 6.99
C SER A 171 -5.06 -10.40 5.61
N LEU A 172 -4.27 -10.11 4.56
CA LEU A 172 -4.78 -10.04 3.19
C LEU A 172 -5.28 -11.40 2.71
N ILE A 173 -4.51 -12.47 2.96
CA ILE A 173 -4.91 -13.85 2.63
C ILE A 173 -6.19 -14.22 3.38
N ALA A 174 -6.29 -13.92 4.68
CA ALA A 174 -7.48 -14.18 5.48
C ALA A 174 -8.71 -13.44 4.95
N LEU A 175 -8.58 -12.15 4.61
CA LEU A 175 -9.64 -11.36 3.98
C LEU A 175 -10.08 -11.94 2.63
N ILE A 176 -9.14 -12.38 1.81
CA ILE A 176 -9.42 -13.01 0.53
C ILE A 176 -10.16 -14.35 0.72
N SER A 177 -9.74 -15.17 1.68
CA SER A 177 -10.43 -16.42 2.04
C SER A 177 -11.85 -16.20 2.56
N LEU A 178 -12.08 -15.10 3.29
CA LEU A 178 -13.41 -14.75 3.81
C LEU A 178 -14.34 -14.25 2.67
N ILE A 179 -13.80 -13.45 1.75
CA ILE A 179 -14.51 -13.03 0.52
C ILE A 179 -14.85 -14.25 -0.34
N TYR A 180 -13.96 -15.25 -0.40
CA TYR A 180 -14.19 -16.51 -1.09
C TYR A 180 -15.38 -17.28 -0.53
N GLU A 181 -15.40 -17.52 0.79
CA GLU A 181 -16.50 -18.25 1.43
C GLU A 181 -17.84 -17.53 1.25
N LEU A 182 -17.86 -16.20 1.37
CA LEU A 182 -19.05 -15.40 1.14
C LEU A 182 -19.59 -15.51 -0.30
N LEU A 183 -18.71 -15.49 -1.30
CA LEU A 183 -19.11 -15.59 -2.71
C LEU A 183 -19.54 -17.00 -3.09
N SER A 184 -18.87 -18.03 -2.56
CA SER A 184 -19.24 -19.43 -2.75
C SER A 184 -20.60 -19.72 -2.11
N TYR A 185 -20.81 -19.27 -0.87
CA TYR A 185 -22.07 -19.42 -0.15
C TYR A 185 -23.22 -18.69 -0.85
N SER A 186 -23.01 -17.46 -1.31
CA SER A 186 -24.02 -16.70 -2.06
C SER A 186 -24.45 -17.38 -3.36
N ARG A 187 -23.56 -18.14 -4.02
CA ARG A 187 -23.90 -18.89 -5.24
C ARG A 187 -24.66 -20.17 -4.97
N LYS A 188 -24.27 -20.90 -3.92
CA LYS A 188 -25.02 -22.08 -3.47
C LYS A 188 -26.46 -21.71 -3.12
N LEU A 189 -26.65 -20.63 -2.36
CA LEU A 189 -27.98 -20.11 -2.06
C LEU A 189 -28.80 -19.76 -3.31
N LYS A 190 -28.15 -19.22 -4.35
CA LYS A 190 -28.83 -18.93 -5.62
C LYS A 190 -29.24 -20.21 -6.36
N GLN A 191 -28.35 -21.22 -6.40
CA GLN A 191 -28.67 -22.51 -7.01
C GLN A 191 -29.77 -23.26 -6.26
N GLU A 192 -29.71 -23.28 -4.93
CA GLU A 192 -30.77 -23.88 -4.11
C GLU A 192 -32.10 -23.16 -4.34
N ASN A 193 -32.11 -21.83 -4.34
CA ASN A 193 -33.33 -21.06 -4.56
C ASN A 193 -33.87 -21.19 -6.01
N ASP A 194 -33.00 -21.35 -7.01
CA ASP A 194 -33.40 -21.62 -8.40
C ASP A 194 -33.83 -23.09 -8.64
N LEU A 195 -33.48 -24.03 -7.74
CA LEU A 195 -33.91 -25.44 -7.76
C LEU A 195 -35.23 -25.68 -6.99
N THR A 196 -35.63 -24.75 -6.13
CA THR A 196 -36.81 -24.87 -5.26
C THR A 196 -38.06 -24.18 -5.84
N ILE A 197 -37.92 -23.37 -6.89
CA ILE A 197 -39.00 -22.71 -7.66
C ILE A 197 -39.18 -23.47 -8.97
#